data_AF-A0A2E8UP33-F1
#
_entry.id   AF-A0A2E8UP33-F1
#
_cell.length_a   1.000
_cell.length_b   1.000
_cell.length_c   1.000
_cell.angle_alpha   90.00
_cell.angle_beta   90.00
_cell.angle_gamma   90.00
#
_symmetry.space_group_name_H-M   'P 1'
#
loop_
_entity.id
_entity.type
_entity.pdbx_description
1 polymer ?
#
loop_
_entity_poly.entity_id
_entity_poly.type
_entity_poly.pdbx_seq_one_letter_code
_entity_poly.pdbx_strand_id
1 'polypeptide(L)' 'MKSLWLIPLLFAPSALALTDAEFQKLHRQLQPDPKATWRTIPWKTSVLDAQAEAARTGKPIFIWAMDGHPLGCT' A
#
# COMPACT_ATOMS: atom_id res chain seq x y z
N MET A 1 -5.92 51.99 13.10
CA MET A 1 -7.00 51.48 12.22
C MET A 1 -6.43 51.15 10.86
N LYS A 2 -6.39 49.87 10.50
CA LYS A 2 -6.81 49.30 9.21
C LYS A 2 -6.21 47.90 9.12
N SER A 3 -7.13 46.96 9.28
CA SER A 3 -6.99 45.53 9.10
C SER A 3 -6.44 45.20 7.71
N LEU A 4 -5.56 44.20 7.63
CA LEU A 4 -5.50 43.32 6.46
C LEU A 4 -5.02 41.92 6.89
N TRP A 5 -5.87 41.24 7.66
CA TRP A 5 -5.79 39.80 7.84
C TRP A 5 -6.41 39.12 6.62
N LEU A 6 -5.59 38.64 5.67
CA LEU A 6 -6.04 37.69 4.65
C LEU A 6 -4.91 36.74 4.26
N ILE A 7 -4.55 35.81 5.15
CA ILE A 7 -4.03 34.50 4.76
C ILE A 7 -4.81 33.51 5.64
N PRO A 8 -5.71 32.70 5.07
CA PRO A 8 -5.27 31.40 4.57
C PRO A 8 -6.09 30.91 3.36
N LEU A 9 -5.51 30.95 2.17
CA LEU A 9 -6.01 30.16 1.02
C LEU A 9 -5.04 29.01 0.73
N LEU A 10 -4.69 28.22 1.75
CA LEU A 10 -3.75 27.09 1.61
C LEU A 10 -4.38 25.71 1.84
N PHE A 11 -5.70 25.63 2.07
CA PHE A 11 -6.40 24.36 2.30
C PHE A 11 -7.65 24.23 1.42
N ALA A 12 -7.56 24.62 0.15
CA ALA A 12 -8.56 24.16 -0.82
C ALA A 12 -8.32 22.65 -1.05
N PRO A 13 -9.32 21.77 -0.83
CA PRO A 13 -9.18 20.37 -1.23
C PRO A 13 -8.84 20.34 -2.72
N SER A 14 -7.82 19.57 -3.09
CA SER A 14 -7.46 19.46 -4.50
C SER A 14 -8.68 18.97 -5.27
N ALA A 15 -8.94 19.53 -6.44
CA ALA A 15 -10.05 19.09 -7.31
C ALA A 15 -9.89 17.63 -7.78
N LEU A 16 -8.80 16.95 -7.40
CA LEU A 16 -8.45 15.57 -7.67
C LEU A 16 -8.60 14.66 -6.43
N ALA A 17 -9.01 15.20 -5.27
CA ALA A 17 -9.20 14.41 -4.06
C ALA A 17 -10.46 13.54 -4.18
N LEU A 18 -10.33 12.25 -3.91
CA LEU A 18 -11.47 11.34 -3.79
C LEU A 18 -12.28 11.69 -2.53
N THR A 19 -13.60 11.68 -2.64
CA THR A 19 -14.47 11.60 -1.46
C THR A 19 -14.29 10.25 -0.77
N ASP A 20 -14.66 10.17 0.52
CA ASP A 20 -14.62 8.91 1.27
C ASP A 20 -15.42 7.80 0.57
N ALA A 21 -16.59 8.13 0.00
CA ALA A 21 -17.42 7.18 -0.71
C ALA A 21 -16.73 6.62 -1.97
N GLU A 22 -16.07 7.49 -2.74
CA GLU A 22 -15.31 7.09 -3.93
C GLU A 22 -14.10 6.26 -3.55
N PHE A 23 -13.35 6.67 -2.53
CA PHE A 23 -12.24 5.90 -1.99
C PHE A 23 -12.70 4.49 -1.57
N GLN A 24 -13.75 4.39 -0.76
CA GLN A 24 -14.25 3.10 -0.28
C GLN A 24 -14.72 2.19 -1.42
N LYS A 25 -15.34 2.77 -2.46
CA LYS A 25 -15.73 2.02 -3.67
C LYS A 25 -14.50 1.50 -4.41
N LEU A 26 -13.54 2.37 -4.72
CA LEU A 26 -12.32 2.01 -5.45
C LEU A 26 -11.48 0.99 -4.67
N HIS A 27 -11.27 1.23 -3.37
CA HIS A 27 -10.50 0.35 -2.50
C HIS A 27 -11.05 -1.07 -2.50
N ARG A 28 -12.39 -1.25 -2.46
CA ARG A 28 -13.03 -2.57 -2.56
C ARG A 28 -12.78 -3.25 -3.90
N GLN A 29 -12.75 -2.50 -5.01
CA GLN A 29 -12.50 -3.04 -6.35
C GLN A 29 -11.04 -3.46 -6.55
N LEU A 30 -10.11 -2.81 -5.86
CA LEU A 30 -8.68 -3.10 -5.92
C LEU A 30 -8.23 -4.20 -4.94
N GLN A 31 -9.12 -4.70 -4.07
CA GLN A 31 -8.78 -5.85 -3.23
C GLN A 31 -8.65 -7.11 -4.09
N PRO A 32 -7.62 -7.93 -3.87
CA PRO A 32 -7.55 -9.24 -4.51
C PRO A 32 -8.70 -10.14 -4.04
N ASP A 33 -9.06 -11.14 -4.84
CA ASP A 33 -10.07 -12.15 -4.48
C ASP A 33 -9.75 -12.74 -3.09
N PRO A 34 -10.66 -12.65 -2.10
CA PRO A 34 -10.48 -13.24 -0.78
C PRO A 34 -10.17 -14.73 -0.81
N LYS A 35 -10.63 -15.45 -1.85
CA LYS A 35 -10.43 -16.89 -2.05
C LYS A 35 -9.13 -17.24 -2.78
N ALA A 36 -8.32 -16.25 -3.16
CA ALA A 36 -7.07 -16.51 -3.86
C ALA A 36 -6.12 -17.36 -3.00
N THR A 37 -5.69 -18.51 -3.52
CA THR A 37 -4.89 -19.52 -2.78
C THR A 37 -3.63 -18.95 -2.16
N TRP A 38 -2.96 -17.99 -2.82
CA TRP A 38 -1.74 -17.38 -2.28
C TRP A 38 -1.98 -16.65 -0.94
N ARG A 39 -3.21 -16.25 -0.62
CA ARG A 39 -3.56 -15.60 0.66
C ARG A 39 -3.58 -16.55 1.85
N THR A 40 -3.67 -17.86 1.61
CA THR A 40 -3.70 -18.86 2.68
C THR A 40 -2.29 -19.28 3.12
N ILE A 41 -1.26 -18.90 2.36
CA ILE A 41 0.13 -19.17 2.70
C ILE A 41 0.52 -18.27 3.89
N PRO A 42 1.11 -18.84 4.96
CA PRO A 42 1.58 -18.06 6.10
C PRO A 42 2.90 -17.35 5.76
N TRP A 43 2.82 -16.33 4.92
CA TRP A 43 3.97 -15.54 4.48
C TRP A 43 4.74 -14.96 5.66
N LYS A 44 6.06 -15.08 5.62
CA LYS A 44 6.94 -14.33 6.52
C LYS A 44 7.09 -12.92 5.98
N THR A 45 6.84 -11.91 6.83
CA THR A 45 6.99 -10.49 6.48
C THR A 45 8.39 -9.95 6.79
N SER A 46 9.21 -10.70 7.54
CA SER A 46 10.63 -10.41 7.81
C SER A 46 11.51 -11.29 6.94
N VAL A 47 12.38 -10.64 6.14
CA VAL A 47 13.39 -11.34 5.33
C VAL A 47 14.40 -12.05 6.22
N LEU A 48 14.77 -11.47 7.36
CA LEU A 48 15.72 -12.08 8.30
C LEU A 48 15.15 -13.35 8.93
N ASP A 49 13.87 -13.35 9.30
CA ASP A 49 13.20 -14.53 9.86
C ASP A 49 13.09 -15.65 8.81
N ALA A 50 12.88 -15.28 7.55
CA ALA A 50 12.87 -16.23 6.43
C ALA A 50 14.25 -16.83 6.18
N GLN A 51 15.32 -16.02 6.26
CA GLN A 51 16.70 -16.49 6.15
C GLN A 51 17.10 -17.45 7.27
N ALA A 52 16.79 -17.11 8.52
CA ALA A 52 17.07 -17.98 9.66
C ALA A 52 16.37 -19.35 9.52
N GLU A 53 15.10 -19.35 9.10
CA GLU A 53 14.34 -20.58 8.88
C GLU A 53 14.88 -21.40 7.70
N ALA A 54 15.26 -20.76 6.60
CA ALA A 54 15.87 -21.42 5.46
C ALA A 54 17.19 -22.11 5.84
N ALA A 55 18.06 -21.43 6.58
CA ALA A 55 19.30 -22.00 7.08
C ALA A 55 19.06 -23.19 8.02
N ARG A 56 18.07 -23.08 8.92
CA ARG A 56 17.71 -24.15 9.86
C ARG A 56 17.13 -25.39 9.17
N THR A 57 16.36 -25.21 8.11
CA THR A 57 15.61 -26.29 7.44
C THR A 57 16.27 -26.81 6.16
N GLY A 58 17.31 -26.14 5.67
CA GLY A 58 17.93 -26.46 4.38
C GLY A 58 17.01 -26.23 3.17
N LYS A 59 15.97 -25.40 3.32
CA LYS A 59 14.99 -25.12 2.26
C LYS A 59 15.28 -23.76 1.60
N PRO A 60 15.06 -23.63 0.28
CA PRO A 60 15.22 -22.34 -0.40
C PRO A 60 14.16 -21.33 0.05
N ILE A 61 14.48 -20.04 -0.08
CA ILE A 61 13.52 -18.95 0.13
C ILE A 61 12.85 -18.64 -1.20
N PHE A 62 11.52 -18.58 -1.19
CA PHE A 62 10.73 -17.99 -2.26
C PHE A 62 10.28 -16.58 -1.83
N ILE A 63 10.66 -15.56 -2.59
CA ILE A 63 10.32 -14.16 -2.31
C ILE A 63 9.19 -13.74 -3.25
N TRP A 64 8.04 -13.41 -2.67
CA TRP A 64 6.96 -12.72 -3.37
C TRP A 64 7.01 -11.25 -2.98
N ALA A 65 7.46 -10.40 -3.91
CA ALA A 65 7.54 -8.96 -3.72
C ALA A 65 7.03 -8.23 -4.96
N MET A 66 6.54 -7.01 -4.77
CA MET A 66 6.26 -6.12 -5.90
C MET A 66 7.59 -5.52 -6.36
N ASP A 67 8.15 -6.04 -7.44
CA ASP A 67 9.43 -5.58 -8.02
C ASP A 67 9.19 -4.61 -9.18
N GLY A 68 8.60 -3.45 -8.89
CA GLY A 68 8.31 -2.42 -9.89
C GLY A 68 8.21 -1.02 -9.30
N HIS A 69 8.24 0.00 -10.16
CA HIS A 69 7.98 1.37 -9.73
C HIS A 69 6.60 1.41 -9.04
N PRO A 70 6.50 1.83 -7.76
CA PRO A 70 5.25 1.78 -7.01
C PRO A 70 4.13 2.64 -7.61
N LEU A 71 4.48 3.53 -8.53
CA LEU A 71 3.55 4.39 -9.27
C LEU A 71 3.32 3.94 -10.73
N GLY A 72 4.00 2.88 -11.20
CA GLY A 72 3.86 2.36 -12.56
C GLY A 72 4.31 3.32 -13.68
N CYS A 73 5.13 4.34 -13.39
CA CYS A 73 5.55 5.36 -14.36
C CYS A 73 6.81 4.96 -15.14
N THR A 74 6.80 3.81 -15.83
CA THR A 74 7.88 3.39 -16.74
C THR A 74 7.48 3.50 -18.19
#